data_AF-A0A9E0JXT8-F1
#
_entry.id   AF-A0A9E0JXT8-F1
#
_cell.length_a   1.000
_cell.length_b   1.000
_cell.length_c   1.000
_cell.angle_alpha   90.00
_cell.angle_beta   90.00
_cell.angle_gamma   90.00
#
_symmetry.space_group_name_H-M   'P 1'
#
loop_
_entity.id
_entity.type
_entity.pdbx_description
1 polymer ?
#
loop_
_entity_poly.entity_id
_entity_poly.type
_entity_poly.pdbx_seq_one_letter_code
_entity_poly.pdbx_strand_id
1 'polypeptide(L)' 'MSLAVNVVLATGQKCERCWIYSDSVGAEAEHSTLCKRCADVVKEM' A
#
# COMPACT_ATOMS: atom_id res chain seq x y z
N MET A 1 31.64 -18.51 -0.51
CA MET A 1 30.21 -18.50 -0.11
C MET A 1 29.63 -17.21 -0.65
N SER A 2 28.75 -17.27 -1.66
CA SER A 2 28.20 -16.08 -2.32
C SER A 2 26.76 -15.84 -1.87
N LEU A 3 26.43 -14.59 -1.55
CA LEU A 3 25.07 -14.12 -1.27
C LEU A 3 24.44 -13.65 -2.58
N ALA A 4 23.21 -14.09 -2.85
CA ALA A 4 22.42 -13.63 -3.99
C ALA A 4 21.12 -12.98 -3.49
N VAL A 5 20.71 -11.89 -4.14
CA VAL A 5 19.48 -11.15 -3.85
C VAL A 5 18.66 -11.06 -5.13
N ASN A 6 17.36 -11.35 -5.04
CA ASN A 6 16.41 -11.18 -6.13
C ASN A 6 15.49 -9.99 -5.82
N VAL A 7 15.33 -9.10 -6.80
CA VAL A 7 14.49 -7.92 -6.70
C VAL A 7 13.42 -8.01 -7.76
N VAL A 8 12.16 -7.95 -7.34
CA VAL A 8 10.98 -7.98 -8.21
C VAL A 8 10.05 -6.82 -7.86
N LEU A 9 9.18 -6.45 -8.79
CA LEU A 9 8.14 -5.46 -8.54
C LEU A 9 7.17 -5.97 -7.47
N ALA A 10 6.78 -5.08 -6.56
CA ALA A 10 5.75 -5.36 -5.57
C ALA A 10 4.37 -5.46 -6.25
N THR A 11 3.50 -6.32 -5.72
CA THR A 11 2.12 -6.48 -6.18
C THR A 11 1.21 -5.38 -5.64
N GLY A 12 0.03 -5.22 -6.24
CA GLY A 12 -0.94 -4.21 -5.83
C GLY A 12 -0.63 -2.81 -6.33
N GLN A 13 -1.13 -1.80 -5.63
CA GLN A 13 -0.95 -0.39 -6.00
C GLN A 13 -0.26 0.40 -4.88
N LYS A 14 0.46 1.46 -5.26
CA LYS A 14 1.12 2.37 -4.33
C LYS A 14 0.08 3.19 -3.57
N CYS A 15 0.07 3.11 -2.24
CA CYS A 15 -0.73 4.01 -1.40
C CYS A 15 -0.14 5.43 -1.40
N GLU A 16 -0.95 6.46 -1.64
CA GLU A 16 -0.45 7.84 -1.71
C GLU A 16 -0.05 8.44 -0.33
N ARG A 17 -0.53 7.86 0.77
CA ARG A 17 -0.22 8.35 2.14
C ARG A 17 1.03 7.71 2.75
N CYS A 18 1.19 6.39 2.62
CA CYS A 18 2.32 5.67 3.23
C CYS A 18 3.35 5.13 2.23
N TRP A 19 3.09 5.26 0.93
CA TRP A 19 3.95 4.81 -0.18
C TRP A 19 4.25 3.31 -0.22
N ILE A 20 3.55 2.51 0.59
CA ILE A 20 3.60 1.04 0.54
C ILE A 20 2.68 0.55 -0.57
N TYR A 21 3.16 -0.41 -1.35
CA TYR A 21 2.33 -1.16 -2.29
C TYR A 21 1.42 -2.13 -1.53
N SER A 22 0.12 -2.07 -1.80
CA SER A 22 -0.86 -2.93 -1.17
C SER A 22 -2.02 -3.21 -2.12
N ASP A 23 -2.51 -4.45 -2.08
CA ASP A 23 -3.73 -4.84 -2.79
C ASP A 23 -5.00 -4.24 -2.16
N SER A 24 -4.88 -3.60 -0.99
CA SER A 24 -5.98 -2.93 -0.30
C SER A 24 -6.16 -1.46 -0.69
N VAL A 25 -5.30 -0.91 -1.56
CA VAL A 25 -5.49 0.45 -2.09
C VAL A 25 -6.79 0.47 -2.89
N GLY A 26 -7.67 1.42 -2.57
CA GLY A 26 -8.97 1.52 -3.24
C GLY A 26 -10.08 0.67 -2.61
N ALA A 27 -9.82 -0.03 -1.51
CA ALA A 27 -10.84 -0.82 -0.82
C ALA A 27 -11.97 0.04 -0.23
N GLU A 28 -11.70 1.31 0.04
CA GLU A 28 -12.67 2.27 0.59
C GLU A 28 -12.97 3.34 -0.47
N ALA A 29 -14.23 3.45 -0.91
CA ALA A 29 -14.61 4.34 -2.00
C ALA A 29 -14.29 5.83 -1.70
N GLU A 30 -14.46 6.25 -0.45
CA GLU A 30 -14.18 7.61 0.02
C GLU A 30 -12.67 7.93 0.05
N HIS A 31 -11.83 6.90 0.09
CA HIS A 31 -10.36 7.00 0.13
C HIS A 31 -9.71 6.07 -0.89
N SER A 32 -10.11 6.21 -2.15
CA SER A 32 -9.77 5.28 -3.24
C SER A 32 -8.27 5.18 -3.57
N THR A 33 -7.46 6.13 -3.12
CA THR A 33 -6.00 6.16 -3.31
C THR A 33 -5.22 5.70 -2.08
N LEU A 34 -5.92 5.33 -1.00
CA LEU A 34 -5.33 4.90 0.27
C LEU A 34 -5.50 3.40 0.48
N CYS A 35 -4.51 2.77 1.10
CA CYS A 35 -4.65 1.43 1.64
C CYS A 35 -5.57 1.44 2.86
N LYS A 36 -6.17 0.29 3.19
CA LYS A 36 -7.12 0.14 4.32
C LYS A 36 -6.61 0.78 5.61
N ARG A 37 -5.37 0.49 6.02
CA ARG A 37 -4.73 1.07 7.20
C ARG A 37 -4.72 2.61 7.18
N CYS A 38 -4.42 3.19 6.02
CA CYS A 38 -4.35 4.64 5.90
C CYS A 38 -5.73 5.26 5.88
N ALA A 39 -6.71 4.62 5.23
CA ALA A 39 -8.10 5.03 5.22
C ALA A 39 -8.71 5.01 6.64
N ASP A 40 -8.46 3.97 7.43
CA ASP A 40 -8.95 3.88 8.82
C ASP A 40 -8.43 5.05 9.68
N VAL A 41 -7.13 5.36 9.58
CA VAL A 41 -6.52 6.45 10.36
C VAL A 41 -7.07 7.84 10.00
N VAL A 42 -7.42 8.09 8.74
CA VAL A 42 -7.99 9.40 8.36
C VAL A 42 -9.48 9.52 8.67
N LYS A 43 -10.20 8.41 8.81
CA LYS A 43 -11.61 8.41 9.25
C LYS A 43 -11.79 8.73 10.73
N GLU A 44 -10.77 8.44 11.55
CA GLU A 44 -10.79 8.70 13.00
C GLU A 44 -10.36 10.13 13.37
N MET A 45 -10.13 11.01 12.38
CA MET A 45 -9.71 12.40 12.57
C MET A 45 -10.86 13.38 12.38
#